data_AF-A0AAN8MSK1-F1
#
_entry.id   AF-A0AAN8MSK1-F1
#
_cell.length_a   1.000
_cell.length_b   1.000
_cell.length_c   1.000
_cell.angle_alpha   90.00
_cell.angle_beta   90.00
_cell.angle_gamma   90.00
#
_symmetry.space_group_name_H-M   'P 1'
#
loop_
_entity.id
_entity.type
_entity.pdbx_description
1 polymer ?
#
loop_
_entity_poly.entity_id
_entity_poly.type
_entity_poly.pdbx_seq_one_letter_code
_entity_poly.pdbx_strand_id
1 'polypeptide(L)'
;MGLSPVILPTTNDPSLHTHPHTGFATHLAYEREDTVVKNYLVFASFLVAMSSDNLPYAADAESPLKEAELEVLRRQYDREGQYVSVQTKFNYAWGLIKSDKATDQRYGIKLLTEIFRDAPERRRECLYYLALGNYKLGNYAEARRYNDLLLEKENKNMQAMSLKGLIEDRVAKEGMLGVAILSGVVIAAGVMGSFLYKGLTKRRD
;
A
#
# COMPACT_ATOMS: atom_id res chain seq x y z
N MET A 1 28.21 26.18 -57.88
CA MET A 1 27.25 26.51 -56.80
C MET A 1 27.99 26.30 -55.49
N GLY A 2 28.62 27.37 -55.00
CA GLY A 2 29.51 27.34 -53.84
C GLY A 2 28.76 27.70 -52.57
N LEU A 3 29.14 27.04 -51.48
CA LEU A 3 28.61 27.21 -50.13
C LEU A 3 29.00 28.60 -49.59
N SER A 4 28.04 29.35 -49.06
CA SER A 4 28.32 30.52 -48.19
C SER A 4 28.24 30.07 -46.73
N PRO A 5 29.22 30.39 -45.87
CA PRO A 5 29.22 29.98 -44.48
C PRO A 5 28.25 30.83 -43.64
N VAL A 6 27.48 30.15 -42.78
CA VAL A 6 26.65 30.77 -41.74
C VAL A 6 27.57 31.32 -40.65
N ILE A 7 27.55 32.63 -40.44
CA ILE A 7 28.26 33.30 -39.34
C ILE A 7 27.43 33.09 -38.06
N LEU A 8 28.00 32.38 -37.08
CA LEU A 8 27.44 32.31 -35.72
C LEU A 8 27.69 33.65 -35.00
N PRO A 9 26.70 34.22 -34.28
CA PRO A 9 26.94 35.39 -33.46
C PRO A 9 27.77 35.00 -32.23
N THR A 10 28.92 35.65 -32.05
CA THR A 10 29.78 35.53 -30.88
C THR A 10 29.11 36.20 -29.68
N THR A 11 28.78 35.45 -28.65
CA THR A 11 28.28 36.01 -27.37
C THR A 11 29.47 36.57 -26.58
N ASN A 12 29.73 37.87 -26.68
CA ASN A 12 30.45 38.57 -25.63
C ASN A 12 30.18 40.07 -25.69
N ASP A 13 28.99 40.47 -25.22
CA ASP A 13 28.73 41.85 -24.84
C ASP A 13 28.51 41.90 -23.32
N PRO A 14 29.46 42.44 -22.53
CA PRO A 14 29.36 42.48 -21.07
C PRO A 14 28.46 43.62 -20.56
N SER A 15 27.66 44.26 -21.42
CA SER A 15 26.88 45.45 -21.06
C SER A 15 25.38 45.22 -20.81
N LEU A 16 24.96 44.04 -20.34
CA LEU A 16 23.56 43.78 -19.95
C LEU A 16 23.40 43.29 -18.49
N HIS A 17 23.86 44.11 -17.54
CA HIS A 17 23.28 44.09 -16.20
C HIS A 17 22.25 45.21 -16.09
N THR A 18 20.96 44.83 -16.09
CA THR A 18 19.89 45.38 -15.22
C THR A 18 18.51 44.94 -15.71
N HIS A 19 18.02 43.77 -15.29
CA HIS A 19 16.58 43.53 -15.07
C HIS A 19 16.38 42.36 -14.08
N PRO A 20 15.98 42.61 -12.82
CA PRO A 20 15.74 41.56 -11.84
C PRO A 20 14.27 41.12 -11.86
N HIS A 21 13.78 40.50 -12.96
CA HIS A 21 12.41 39.95 -12.98
C HIS A 21 12.25 38.63 -13.75
N THR A 22 13.26 38.18 -14.52
CA THR A 22 13.15 36.94 -15.31
C THR A 22 13.39 35.67 -14.49
N GLY A 23 14.21 35.69 -13.43
CA GLY A 23 14.53 34.50 -12.65
C GLY A 23 13.34 33.85 -11.94
N PHE A 24 12.35 34.65 -11.52
CA PHE A 24 11.16 34.14 -10.82
C PHE A 24 10.23 33.38 -11.78
N ALA A 25 10.04 33.88 -13.00
CA ALA A 25 9.19 33.22 -13.99
C ALA A 25 9.82 31.92 -14.51
N THR A 26 11.15 31.88 -14.70
CA THR A 26 11.85 30.65 -15.12
C THR A 26 11.87 29.60 -14.00
N HIS A 27 12.06 30.02 -12.74
CA HIS A 27 11.98 29.10 -11.59
C HIS A 27 10.58 28.54 -11.41
N LEU A 28 9.53 29.37 -11.53
CA LEU A 28 8.14 28.92 -11.45
C LEU A 28 7.76 28.01 -12.62
N ALA A 29 8.29 28.24 -13.82
CA ALA A 29 8.09 27.37 -14.97
C ALA A 29 8.78 26.01 -14.77
N TYR A 30 10.02 26.00 -14.29
CA TYR A 30 10.77 24.78 -13.96
C TYR A 30 10.09 23.97 -12.85
N GLU A 31 9.64 24.64 -11.78
CA GLU A 31 8.94 24.00 -10.67
C GLU A 31 7.55 23.47 -11.06
N ARG A 32 6.89 24.14 -12.02
CA ARG A 32 5.64 23.67 -12.63
C ARG A 32 5.86 22.42 -13.49
N GLU A 33 6.92 22.39 -14.31
CA GLU A 33 7.28 21.21 -15.10
C GLU A 33 7.63 20.02 -14.18
N ASP A 34 8.44 20.23 -13.15
CA ASP A 34 8.76 19.21 -12.16
C ASP A 34 7.51 18.65 -11.45
N THR A 35 6.54 19.52 -11.13
CA THR A 35 5.27 19.10 -10.53
C THR A 35 4.45 18.26 -11.49
N VAL A 36 4.40 18.63 -12.77
CA VAL A 36 3.70 17.85 -13.81
C VAL A 36 4.36 16.48 -13.99
N VAL A 37 5.69 16.42 -14.04
CA VAL A 37 6.43 15.15 -14.16
C VAL A 37 6.21 14.28 -12.92
N LYS A 38 6.30 14.84 -11.70
CA LYS A 38 6.04 14.10 -10.46
C LYS A 38 4.61 13.55 -10.43
N ASN A 39 3.62 14.36 -10.80
CA ASN A 39 2.23 13.90 -10.88
C ASN A 39 2.07 12.79 -11.90
N TYR A 40 2.68 12.93 -13.08
CA TYR A 40 2.67 11.91 -14.12
C TYR A 40 3.28 10.60 -13.62
N LEU A 41 4.40 10.66 -12.89
CA LEU A 41 5.04 9.48 -12.30
C LEU A 41 4.14 8.81 -11.25
N VAL A 42 3.46 9.59 -10.40
CA VAL A 42 2.46 9.04 -9.46
C VAL A 42 1.36 8.29 -10.21
N PHE A 43 0.76 8.91 -11.23
CA PHE A 43 -0.27 8.24 -12.03
C PHE A 43 0.25 7.03 -12.79
N ALA A 44 1.46 7.09 -13.35
CA ALA A 44 2.08 5.98 -14.06
C ALA A 44 2.39 4.79 -13.14
N SER A 45 2.89 5.04 -11.93
CA SER A 45 3.11 3.97 -10.94
C SER A 45 1.81 3.28 -10.54
N PHE A 46 0.72 4.03 -10.39
CA PHE A 46 -0.59 3.45 -10.11
C PHE A 46 -1.18 2.70 -11.32
N LEU A 47 -1.00 3.23 -12.54
CA LEU A 47 -1.42 2.55 -13.76
C LEU A 47 -0.73 1.19 -13.90
N VAL A 48 0.58 1.12 -13.65
CA VAL A 48 1.35 -0.13 -13.70
C VAL A 48 0.92 -1.10 -12.60
N ALA A 49 0.76 -0.63 -11.36
CA ALA A 49 0.28 -1.45 -10.23
C ALA A 49 -1.16 -1.96 -10.40
N MET A 50 -1.92 -1.37 -11.31
CA MET A 50 -3.33 -1.69 -11.55
C MET A 50 -3.58 -2.36 -12.92
N SER A 51 -2.52 -2.74 -13.62
CA SER A 51 -2.65 -3.66 -14.75
C SER A 51 -3.11 -5.02 -14.23
N SER A 52 -4.15 -5.59 -14.85
CA SER A 52 -4.82 -6.83 -14.36
C SER A 52 -3.89 -8.05 -14.29
N ASP A 53 -2.71 -7.97 -14.92
CA ASP A 53 -1.67 -8.99 -14.91
C ASP A 53 -0.65 -8.83 -13.77
N ASN A 54 -0.66 -7.70 -13.05
CA ASN A 54 0.34 -7.38 -12.03
C ASN A 54 -0.31 -6.85 -10.74
N LEU A 55 -0.85 -7.76 -9.93
CA LEU A 55 -1.34 -7.43 -8.59
C LEU A 55 -0.17 -7.11 -7.64
N PRO A 56 -0.27 -6.07 -6.79
CA PRO A 56 0.77 -5.73 -5.84
C PRO A 56 0.95 -6.82 -4.79
N TYR A 57 2.12 -6.94 -4.18
CA TYR A 57 2.29 -7.81 -3.01
C TYR A 57 1.79 -7.11 -1.75
N ALA A 58 1.53 -7.89 -0.69
CA ALA A 58 1.12 -7.32 0.59
C ALA A 58 2.13 -6.28 1.15
N ALA A 59 3.42 -6.47 0.87
CA ALA A 59 4.48 -5.51 1.22
C ALA A 59 4.24 -4.12 0.60
N ASP A 60 3.65 -4.03 -0.59
CA ASP A 60 3.36 -2.75 -1.24
C ASP A 60 2.24 -1.97 -0.53
N ALA A 61 1.35 -2.68 0.17
CA ALA A 61 0.32 -2.08 1.03
C ALA A 61 0.92 -1.51 2.33
N GLU A 62 2.05 -2.06 2.77
CA GLU A 62 2.76 -1.66 3.99
C GLU A 62 3.72 -0.49 3.76
N SER A 63 4.00 -0.12 2.51
CA SER A 63 4.83 1.03 2.15
C SER A 63 3.96 2.28 1.92
N PRO A 64 3.84 3.20 2.90
CA PRO A 64 2.97 4.36 2.78
C PRO A 64 3.43 5.31 1.66
N LEU A 65 2.45 5.95 1.01
CA LEU A 65 2.73 7.04 0.07
C LEU A 65 3.14 8.28 0.83
N LYS A 66 3.92 9.15 0.19
CA LYS A 66 4.15 10.50 0.72
C LYS A 66 2.83 11.25 0.73
N GLU A 67 2.58 12.09 1.74
CA GLU A 67 1.35 12.88 1.85
C GLU A 67 1.08 13.71 0.57
N ALA A 68 2.14 14.21 -0.07
CA ALA A 68 2.06 14.93 -1.33
C ALA A 68 1.51 14.08 -2.50
N GLU A 69 1.82 12.78 -2.54
CA GLU A 69 1.34 11.86 -3.59
C GLU A 69 -0.13 11.53 -3.38
N LEU A 70 -0.55 11.33 -2.12
CA LEU A 70 -1.96 11.12 -1.77
C LEU A 70 -2.80 12.37 -2.10
N GLU A 71 -2.26 13.57 -1.89
CA GLU A 71 -2.91 14.83 -2.21
C GLU A 71 -3.12 15.00 -3.72
N VAL A 72 -2.19 14.52 -4.57
CA VAL A 72 -2.37 14.51 -6.03
C VAL A 72 -3.57 13.65 -6.44
N LEU A 73 -3.70 12.46 -5.85
CA LEU A 73 -4.82 11.55 -6.10
C LEU A 73 -6.15 12.15 -5.62
N ARG A 74 -6.13 12.77 -4.44
CA ARG A 74 -7.29 13.46 -3.87
C ARG A 74 -7.77 14.60 -4.77
N ARG A 75 -6.87 15.46 -5.23
CA ARG A 75 -7.21 16.58 -6.13
C ARG A 75 -7.82 16.10 -7.44
N GLN A 76 -7.33 14.99 -7.98
CA GLN A 76 -7.89 14.38 -9.18
C GLN A 76 -9.31 13.86 -8.92
N TYR A 77 -9.50 13.12 -7.82
CA TYR A 77 -10.80 12.62 -7.40
C TYR A 77 -11.82 13.74 -7.20
N ASP A 78 -11.45 14.79 -6.48
CA ASP A 78 -12.33 15.95 -6.20
C ASP A 78 -12.66 16.74 -7.48
N ARG A 79 -11.71 16.84 -8.42
CA ARG A 79 -11.91 17.55 -9.70
C ARG A 79 -12.94 16.86 -10.60
N GLU A 80 -12.95 15.53 -10.64
CA GLU A 80 -13.93 14.79 -11.45
C GLU A 80 -15.33 14.79 -10.81
N GLY A 81 -15.42 15.00 -9.50
CA GLY A 81 -16.67 15.27 -8.78
C GLY A 81 -17.69 14.15 -8.92
N GLN A 82 -18.94 14.51 -9.29
CA GLN A 82 -20.06 13.57 -9.40
C GLN A 82 -19.84 12.46 -10.45
N TYR A 83 -19.02 12.73 -11.48
CA TYR A 83 -18.78 11.81 -12.59
C TYR A 83 -17.37 11.21 -12.54
N VAL A 84 -16.83 11.01 -11.33
CA VAL A 84 -15.52 10.39 -11.14
C VAL A 84 -15.43 9.04 -11.82
N SER A 85 -14.37 8.87 -12.62
CA SER A 85 -14.09 7.63 -13.31
C SER A 85 -13.75 6.52 -12.32
N VAL A 86 -14.08 5.27 -12.69
CA VAL A 86 -13.76 4.09 -11.89
C VAL A 86 -12.26 4.02 -11.57
N GLN A 87 -11.43 4.32 -12.57
CA GLN A 87 -9.98 4.34 -12.43
C GLN A 87 -9.51 5.38 -11.40
N THR A 88 -9.98 6.63 -11.48
CA THR A 88 -9.61 7.68 -10.53
C THR A 88 -10.06 7.34 -9.11
N LYS A 89 -11.31 6.86 -8.94
CA LYS A 89 -11.81 6.40 -7.63
C LYS A 89 -10.95 5.26 -7.08
N PHE A 90 -10.56 4.30 -7.92
CA PHE A 90 -9.72 3.17 -7.50
C PHE A 90 -8.32 3.63 -7.09
N ASN A 91 -7.66 4.47 -7.90
CA ASN A 91 -6.34 5.01 -7.58
C ASN A 91 -6.36 5.70 -6.21
N TYR A 92 -7.34 6.56 -5.98
CA TYR A 92 -7.46 7.28 -4.72
C TYR A 92 -7.74 6.33 -3.55
N ALA A 93 -8.64 5.35 -3.74
CA ALA A 93 -8.94 4.34 -2.73
C ALA A 93 -7.69 3.53 -2.33
N TRP A 94 -6.88 3.13 -3.31
CA TRP A 94 -5.63 2.42 -3.03
C TRP A 94 -4.62 3.31 -2.31
N GLY A 95 -4.50 4.58 -2.70
CA GLY A 95 -3.65 5.54 -2.00
C GLY A 95 -4.04 5.73 -0.53
N LEU A 96 -5.35 5.79 -0.26
CA LEU A 96 -5.91 5.85 1.10
C LEU A 96 -5.62 4.59 1.91
N ILE A 97 -5.69 3.40 1.31
CA ILE A 97 -5.35 2.14 1.98
C ILE A 97 -3.87 2.09 2.37
N LYS A 98 -2.99 2.68 1.57
CA LYS A 98 -1.56 2.76 1.89
C LYS A 98 -1.24 3.75 3.02
N SER A 99 -2.14 4.69 3.35
CA SER A 99 -1.98 5.60 4.49
C SER A 99 -1.86 4.85 5.81
N ASP A 100 -1.18 5.43 6.80
CA ASP A 100 -1.09 4.89 8.16
C ASP A 100 -2.33 5.25 9.02
N LYS A 101 -3.17 6.18 8.55
CA LYS A 101 -4.36 6.61 9.26
C LYS A 101 -5.48 5.58 9.05
N ALA A 102 -5.96 4.95 10.11
CA ALA A 102 -7.08 4.00 10.04
C ALA A 102 -8.35 4.62 9.45
N THR A 103 -8.56 5.94 9.60
CA THR A 103 -9.66 6.67 8.97
C THR A 103 -9.58 6.64 7.44
N ASP A 104 -8.38 6.85 6.89
CA ASP A 104 -8.13 6.84 5.46
C ASP A 104 -8.32 5.44 4.92
N GLN A 105 -7.74 4.43 5.58
CA GLN A 105 -7.85 3.03 5.18
C GLN A 105 -9.32 2.57 5.12
N ARG A 106 -10.14 2.91 6.13
CA ARG A 106 -11.58 2.62 6.12
C ARG A 106 -12.30 3.31 4.97
N TYR A 107 -11.94 4.55 4.67
CA TYR A 107 -12.53 5.28 3.54
C TYR A 107 -12.11 4.68 2.19
N GLY A 108 -10.85 4.28 2.03
CA GLY A 108 -10.38 3.57 0.84
C GLY A 108 -11.11 2.24 0.63
N ILE A 109 -11.33 1.45 1.69
CA ILE A 109 -12.13 0.21 1.60
C ILE A 109 -13.58 0.50 1.20
N LYS A 110 -14.18 1.58 1.74
CA LYS A 110 -15.52 2.00 1.33
C LYS A 110 -15.58 2.30 -0.17
N LEU A 111 -14.63 3.08 -0.70
CA LEU A 111 -14.56 3.40 -2.12
C LEU A 111 -14.36 2.15 -3.00
N LEU A 112 -13.49 1.21 -2.60
CA LEU A 112 -13.33 -0.06 -3.30
C LEU A 112 -14.60 -0.93 -3.25
N THR A 113 -15.36 -0.89 -2.15
CA THR A 113 -16.63 -1.63 -2.04
C THR A 113 -17.68 -1.06 -2.99
N GLU A 114 -17.73 0.26 -3.15
CA GLU A 114 -18.58 0.92 -4.16
C GLU A 114 -18.19 0.47 -5.58
N ILE A 115 -16.90 0.50 -5.92
CA ILE A 115 -16.41 0.03 -7.23
C ILE A 115 -16.77 -1.44 -7.45
N PHE A 116 -16.55 -2.30 -6.47
CA PHE A 116 -16.87 -3.73 -6.57
C PHE A 116 -18.36 -3.98 -6.91
N ARG A 117 -19.25 -3.15 -6.37
CA ARG A 117 -20.70 -3.23 -6.66
C ARG A 117 -21.02 -2.69 -8.05
N ASP A 118 -20.52 -1.50 -8.36
CA ASP A 118 -20.97 -0.68 -9.49
C ASP A 118 -20.21 -1.00 -10.81
N ALA A 119 -19.02 -1.61 -10.74
CA ALA A 119 -18.17 -1.95 -11.89
C ALA A 119 -17.83 -3.47 -11.91
N PRO A 120 -18.72 -4.34 -12.42
CA PRO A 120 -18.53 -5.79 -12.45
C PRO A 120 -17.21 -6.24 -13.08
N GLU A 121 -16.74 -5.53 -14.10
CA GLU A 121 -15.50 -5.79 -14.83
C GLU A 121 -14.24 -5.61 -13.97
N ARG A 122 -14.29 -4.79 -12.91
CA ARG A 122 -13.17 -4.58 -11.98
C ARG A 122 -13.22 -5.48 -10.74
N ARG A 123 -14.24 -6.35 -10.61
CA ARG A 123 -14.46 -7.15 -9.39
C ARG A 123 -13.27 -8.04 -9.03
N ARG A 124 -12.62 -8.63 -10.02
CA ARG A 124 -11.42 -9.47 -9.82
C ARG A 124 -10.35 -8.71 -9.02
N GLU A 125 -9.94 -7.55 -9.53
CA GLU A 125 -8.94 -6.70 -8.88
C GLU A 125 -9.45 -6.17 -7.53
N CYS A 126 -10.71 -5.74 -7.47
CA CYS A 126 -11.31 -5.24 -6.23
C CYS A 126 -11.27 -6.27 -5.10
N LEU A 127 -11.51 -7.56 -5.36
CA LEU A 127 -11.42 -8.61 -4.34
C LEU A 127 -10.04 -8.62 -3.67
N TYR A 128 -8.97 -8.57 -4.48
CA TYR A 128 -7.61 -8.57 -3.97
C TYR A 128 -7.29 -7.32 -3.13
N TYR A 129 -7.65 -6.14 -3.64
CA TYR A 129 -7.39 -4.88 -2.94
C TYR A 129 -8.26 -4.70 -1.68
N LEU A 130 -9.50 -5.22 -1.68
CA LEU A 130 -10.35 -5.28 -0.47
C LEU A 130 -9.74 -6.20 0.58
N ALA A 131 -9.15 -7.33 0.16
CA ALA A 131 -8.47 -8.24 1.08
C ALA A 131 -7.25 -7.55 1.72
N LEU A 132 -6.41 -6.87 0.93
CA LEU A 132 -5.27 -6.11 1.42
C LEU A 132 -5.66 -5.00 2.40
N GLY A 133 -6.68 -4.21 2.05
CA GLY A 133 -7.15 -3.12 2.91
C GLY A 133 -7.68 -3.64 4.26
N ASN A 134 -8.47 -4.71 4.24
CA ASN A 134 -8.97 -5.33 5.48
C ASN A 134 -7.84 -5.98 6.29
N TYR A 135 -6.86 -6.62 5.63
CA TYR A 135 -5.68 -7.18 6.31
C TYR A 135 -4.89 -6.09 7.04
N LYS A 136 -4.60 -4.96 6.37
CA LYS A 136 -3.87 -3.83 6.98
C LYS A 136 -4.61 -3.21 8.18
N LEU A 137 -5.95 -3.16 8.12
CA LEU A 137 -6.78 -2.68 9.23
C LEU A 137 -6.93 -3.67 10.39
N GLY A 138 -6.45 -4.91 10.25
CA GLY A 138 -6.66 -5.99 11.23
C GLY A 138 -8.02 -6.68 11.13
N ASN A 139 -8.81 -6.40 10.09
CA ASN A 139 -10.10 -7.06 9.82
C ASN A 139 -9.88 -8.42 9.13
N TYR A 140 -9.16 -9.34 9.77
CA TYR A 140 -8.69 -10.56 9.10
C TYR A 140 -9.79 -11.50 8.63
N ALA A 141 -10.97 -11.50 9.27
CA ALA A 141 -12.11 -12.30 8.83
C ALA A 141 -12.58 -11.86 7.44
N GLU A 142 -12.73 -10.55 7.20
CA GLU A 142 -13.11 -10.05 5.88
C GLU A 142 -11.97 -10.11 4.89
N ALA A 143 -10.73 -9.91 5.34
CA ALA A 143 -9.56 -10.12 4.48
C ALA A 143 -9.55 -11.54 3.91
N ARG A 144 -9.77 -12.55 4.76
CA ARG A 144 -9.89 -13.96 4.37
C ARG A 144 -11.04 -14.16 3.40
N ARG A 145 -12.23 -13.64 3.71
CA ARG A 145 -13.43 -13.80 2.87
C ARG A 145 -13.20 -13.29 1.45
N TYR A 146 -12.66 -12.08 1.28
CA TYR A 146 -12.40 -11.53 -0.05
C TYR A 146 -11.31 -12.29 -0.79
N ASN A 147 -10.24 -12.71 -0.09
CA ASN A 147 -9.14 -13.45 -0.69
C ASN A 147 -9.55 -14.87 -1.14
N ASP A 148 -10.38 -15.57 -0.35
CA ASP A 148 -10.91 -16.88 -0.70
C ASP A 148 -11.84 -16.80 -1.93
N LEU A 149 -12.70 -15.78 -2.02
CA LEU A 149 -13.53 -15.54 -3.22
C LEU A 149 -12.71 -15.33 -4.50
N LEU A 150 -11.49 -14.79 -4.39
CA LEU A 150 -10.57 -14.67 -5.51
C LEU A 150 -9.93 -16.04 -5.84
N LEU A 151 -9.46 -16.77 -4.84
CA LEU A 151 -8.84 -18.09 -5.00
C LEU A 151 -9.81 -19.17 -5.53
N GLU A 152 -11.11 -19.04 -5.25
CA GLU A 152 -12.16 -19.89 -5.85
C GLU A 152 -12.16 -19.79 -7.38
N LYS A 153 -11.84 -18.61 -7.92
CA LYS A 153 -11.81 -18.33 -9.36
C LYS A 153 -10.42 -18.54 -9.95
N GLU A 154 -9.38 -18.20 -9.18
CA GLU A 154 -7.98 -18.21 -9.60
C GLU A 154 -7.11 -18.97 -8.60
N ASN A 155 -7.30 -20.28 -8.55
CA ASN A 155 -6.62 -21.16 -7.60
C ASN A 155 -5.08 -21.16 -7.68
N LYS A 156 -4.50 -20.65 -8.78
CA LYS A 156 -3.05 -20.52 -9.00
C LYS A 156 -2.54 -19.08 -8.85
N ASN A 157 -3.35 -18.17 -8.30
CA ASN A 157 -2.96 -16.79 -8.07
C ASN A 157 -1.97 -16.71 -6.90
N MET A 158 -0.69 -16.55 -7.23
CA MET A 158 0.41 -16.58 -6.25
C MET A 158 0.31 -15.44 -5.23
N GLN A 159 -0.15 -14.27 -5.65
CA GLN A 159 -0.34 -13.11 -4.77
C GLN A 159 -1.44 -13.39 -3.74
N ALA A 160 -2.58 -13.92 -4.17
CA ALA A 160 -3.69 -14.30 -3.28
C ALA A 160 -3.30 -15.46 -2.34
N MET A 161 -2.55 -16.44 -2.82
CA MET A 161 -2.02 -17.52 -1.98
C MET A 161 -1.04 -17.00 -0.92
N SER A 162 -0.15 -16.08 -1.29
CA SER A 162 0.78 -15.43 -0.35
C SER A 162 0.02 -14.63 0.71
N LEU A 163 -0.98 -13.84 0.30
CA LEU A 163 -1.82 -13.09 1.23
C LEU A 163 -2.60 -14.01 2.18
N LYS A 164 -3.06 -15.17 1.71
CA LYS A 164 -3.73 -16.17 2.55
C LYS A 164 -2.84 -16.61 3.72
N GLY A 165 -1.57 -16.94 3.43
CA GLY A 165 -0.60 -17.31 4.46
C GLY A 165 -0.38 -16.18 5.48
N LEU A 166 -0.24 -14.94 5.02
CA LEU A 166 -0.09 -13.78 5.92
C LEU A 166 -1.32 -13.59 6.83
N ILE A 167 -2.54 -13.77 6.29
CA ILE A 167 -3.77 -13.69 7.08
C ILE A 167 -3.81 -14.82 8.13
N GLU A 168 -3.49 -16.05 7.75
CA GLU A 168 -3.46 -17.20 8.65
C GLU A 168 -2.45 -17.01 9.79
N ASP A 169 -1.26 -16.50 9.49
CA ASP A 169 -0.22 -16.20 10.47
C ASP A 169 -0.67 -15.12 11.49
N ARG A 170 -1.35 -14.06 11.03
CA ARG A 170 -1.87 -13.01 11.92
C ARG A 170 -2.98 -13.53 12.82
N VAL A 171 -3.93 -14.28 12.27
CA VAL A 171 -5.02 -14.90 13.04
C VAL A 171 -4.47 -15.87 14.10
N ALA A 172 -3.47 -16.68 13.74
CA ALA A 172 -2.84 -17.61 14.68
C ALA A 172 -2.14 -16.86 15.83
N LYS A 173 -1.39 -15.79 15.53
CA LYS A 173 -0.69 -14.97 16.54
C LYS A 173 -1.66 -14.31 17.51
N GLU A 174 -2.73 -13.71 17.01
CA GLU A 174 -3.72 -13.04 17.87
C GLU A 174 -4.56 -14.02 18.69
N GLY A 175 -4.93 -15.17 18.10
CA GLY A 175 -5.59 -16.26 18.83
C GLY A 175 -4.73 -16.82 19.96
N MET A 176 -3.41 -16.94 19.73
CA MET A 176 -2.46 -17.40 20.74
C MET A 176 -2.28 -16.39 21.88
N LEU A 177 -2.31 -15.09 21.59
CA LEU A 177 -2.30 -14.04 22.62
C LEU A 177 -3.52 -14.14 23.55
N GLY A 178 -4.69 -14.50 23.02
CA GLY A 178 -5.91 -14.71 23.81
C GLY A 178 -5.86 -15.94 24.71
N VAL A 179 -5.22 -17.02 24.27
CA VAL A 179 -5.05 -18.25 25.08
C VAL A 179 -4.00 -18.06 26.18
N ALA A 180 -2.91 -17.33 25.92
CA ALA A 180 -1.85 -17.07 26.89
C ALA A 180 -2.31 -16.24 28.10
N ILE A 181 -3.28 -15.34 27.92
CA ILE A 181 -3.87 -14.54 29.02
C ILE A 181 -4.71 -15.41 29.96
N LEU A 182 -5.30 -16.50 29.46
CA LEU A 182 -6.12 -17.41 30.26
C LEU A 182 -5.31 -18.50 31.00
N SER A 183 -4.07 -18.76 30.58
CA SER A 183 -3.14 -19.63 31.31
C SER A 183 -2.29 -18.83 32.29
N GLY A 184 -2.88 -18.41 33.41
CA GLY A 184 -2.16 -17.78 34.52
C GLY A 184 -1.16 -18.73 35.20
N VAL A 185 -0.06 -19.06 34.53
CA VAL A 185 1.07 -19.78 35.11
C VAL A 185 2.33 -18.96 34.88
N VAL A 186 2.67 -18.13 35.87
CA VAL A 186 4.05 -17.69 36.04
C VAL A 186 4.82 -18.94 36.46
N ILE A 187 5.51 -19.59 35.51
CA ILE A 187 6.50 -20.61 35.86
C ILE A 187 7.69 -19.86 36.48
N ALA A 188 7.58 -19.59 37.78
CA ALA A 188 8.73 -19.27 38.60
C ALA A 188 9.68 -20.47 38.55
N ALA A 189 10.93 -20.23 38.15
CA ALA A 189 11.95 -21.24 38.00
C ALA A 189 12.06 -22.13 39.26
N GLY A 190 11.64 -23.39 39.14
CA GLY A 190 11.68 -24.39 40.21
C GLY A 190 12.32 -25.69 39.74
N VAL A 191 13.52 -25.61 39.14
CA VAL A 191 14.37 -26.79 38.92
C VAL A 191 15.31 -26.92 40.12
N MET A 192 14.85 -27.59 41.18
CA MET A 192 15.68 -28.40 42.10
C MET A 192 14.74 -29.07 43.14
N GLY A 193 14.63 -30.41 43.18
CA GLY A 193 14.13 -31.05 44.41
C GLY A 193 13.46 -32.43 44.35
N SER A 194 13.06 -32.99 43.20
CA SER A 194 12.35 -34.29 43.19
C SER A 194 13.24 -35.52 42.96
N PHE A 195 14.57 -35.34 42.90
CA PHE A 195 15.53 -36.44 42.92
C PHE A 195 15.86 -36.98 44.34
N LEU A 196 15.20 -36.51 45.41
CA LEU A 196 15.66 -36.75 46.79
C LEU A 196 14.85 -37.68 47.70
N TYR A 197 13.88 -38.49 47.23
CA TYR A 197 13.37 -39.56 48.11
C TYR A 197 12.99 -40.84 47.36
N LYS A 198 13.97 -41.40 46.66
CA LYS A 198 13.98 -42.79 46.25
C LYS A 198 14.75 -43.59 47.29
N GLY A 199 14.05 -44.39 48.10
CA GLY A 199 14.60 -45.50 48.87
C GLY A 199 14.69 -45.29 50.37
N LEU A 200 13.79 -45.94 51.12
CA LEU A 200 14.06 -46.69 52.37
C LEU A 200 12.71 -47.12 52.99
N THR A 201 12.13 -48.21 52.49
CA THR A 201 11.36 -49.18 53.30
C THR A 201 11.08 -50.43 52.46
N LYS A 202 12.14 -51.21 52.22
CA LYS A 202 12.02 -52.66 52.09
C LYS A 202 12.02 -53.19 53.53
N ARG A 203 10.85 -53.40 54.13
CA ARG A 203 10.74 -54.25 55.32
C ARG A 203 10.24 -55.62 54.88
N ARG A 204 11.16 -56.58 54.97
CA ARG A 204 10.83 -57.97 55.28
C ARG A 204 10.25 -57.96 56.69
N ASP A 205 9.11 -58.62 56.87
CA ASP A 205 8.94 -59.77 57.75
C ASP A 205 7.71 -60.55 57.26
#